data_AF-A0A0C9YTL4-F1
#
_entry.id   AF-A0A0C9YTL4-F1
#
_cell.length_a   1.000
_cell.length_b   1.000
_cell.length_c   1.000
_cell.angle_alpha   90.00
_cell.angle_beta   90.00
_cell.angle_gamma   90.00
#
_symmetry.space_group_name_H-M   'P 1'
#
loop_
_entity.id
_entity.type
_entity.pdbx_description
1 polymer ?
#
loop_
_entity_poly.entity_id
_entity_poly.type
_entity_poly.pdbx_seq_one_letter_code
_entity_poly.pdbx_strand_id
1 'polypeptide(L)' 'NSKFILLEEQVTIFLYMGVTGLSIQHVGEWFQCSNATISCYFHKMLNTFLSLLFYTKY' A
#
# COMPACT_ATOMS: atom_id res chain seq x y z
N ASN A 1 -10.59 2.36 -17.76
CA ASN A 1 -9.33 3.01 -17.35
C ASN A 1 -8.87 2.47 -16.01
N SER A 2 -8.23 1.29 -16.02
CA SER A 2 -7.55 0.79 -14.82
C SER A 2 -6.30 1.65 -14.66
N LYS A 3 -6.35 2.65 -13.78
CA LYS A 3 -5.15 3.38 -13.35
C LYS A 3 -4.24 2.32 -12.73
N PHE A 4 -3.19 1.93 -13.45
CA PHE A 4 -2.07 1.23 -12.84
C PHE A 4 -1.50 2.20 -11.81
N ILE A 5 -1.85 1.98 -10.54
CA ILE A 5 -1.30 2.71 -9.41
C ILE A 5 0.21 2.46 -9.40
N LEU A 6 0.98 3.53 -9.56
CA LEU A 6 2.44 3.54 -9.60
C LEU A 6 2.99 2.90 -8.33
N LEU A 7 4.18 2.28 -8.40
CA LEU A 7 4.82 1.64 -7.24
C LEU A 7 4.94 2.62 -6.06
N GLU A 8 5.23 3.90 -6.34
CA GLU A 8 5.27 4.98 -5.35
C GLU A 8 3.96 5.16 -4.60
N GLU A 9 2.83 5.05 -5.28
CA GLU A 9 1.51 5.21 -4.67
C GLU A 9 1.18 3.99 -3.78
N GLN A 10 1.62 2.78 -4.15
CA GLN A 10 1.53 1.59 -3.30
C GLN A 10 2.39 1.73 -2.03
N VAL A 11 3.63 2.22 -2.17
CA VAL A 11 4.53 2.55 -1.04
C VAL A 11 3.89 3.61 -0.15
N THR A 12 3.30 4.64 -0.75
CA THR A 12 2.65 5.74 -0.03
C THR A 12 1.46 5.23 0.79
N ILE A 13 0.60 4.38 0.22
CA ILE A 13 -0.52 3.75 0.95
C ILE A 13 0.00 2.95 2.15
N PHE A 14 1.05 2.14 1.96
CA PHE A 14 1.65 1.35 3.03
C PHE A 14 2.19 2.21 4.17
N LEU A 15 3.01 3.21 3.84
CA LEU A 15 3.59 4.13 4.83
C LEU A 15 2.51 4.97 5.51
N TYR A 16 1.55 5.49 4.74
CA TYR A 16 0.49 6.33 5.26
C TYR A 16 -0.38 5.57 6.27
N MET A 17 -0.82 4.35 5.93
CA MET A 17 -1.54 3.49 6.88
C MET A 17 -0.69 3.13 8.10
N GLY A 18 0.57 2.75 7.89
CA GLY A 18 1.47 2.33 8.97
C GLY A 18 1.83 3.46 9.95
N VAL A 19 1.99 4.69 9.46
CA VAL A 19 2.38 5.85 10.26
C VAL A 19 1.16 6.52 10.92
N THR A 20 0.05 6.62 10.21
CA THR A 20 -1.14 7.35 10.71
C THR A 20 -2.12 6.46 11.48
N GLY A 21 -2.05 5.14 11.30
CA GLY A 21 -3.01 4.20 11.91
C GLY A 21 -4.45 4.37 11.39
N LEU A 22 -4.65 5.08 10.28
CA LEU A 22 -5.97 5.32 9.72
C LEU A 22 -6.58 4.04 9.15
N SER A 23 -7.90 3.92 9.31
CA SER A 23 -8.67 2.83 8.73
C SER A 23 -8.62 2.83 7.20
N ILE A 24 -8.80 1.65 6.60
CA ILE A 24 -8.85 1.47 5.14
C ILE A 24 -9.92 2.35 4.47
N GLN A 25 -11.04 2.62 5.15
CA GLN A 25 -12.10 3.50 4.63
C GLN A 25 -11.59 4.94 4.42
N HIS A 26 -10.93 5.51 5.42
CA HIS A 26 -10.36 6.85 5.33
C HIS A 26 -9.28 6.95 4.23
N VAL A 27 -8.44 5.92 4.12
CA VAL A 27 -7.40 5.87 3.09
C VAL A 27 -8.03 5.68 1.70
N GLY A 28 -9.07 4.85 1.57
CA GLY A 28 -9.81 4.69 0.32
C GLY A 28 -10.44 6.00 -0.17
N GLU A 29 -11.03 6.77 0.74
CA GLU A 29 -11.56 8.11 0.43
C GLU A 29 -10.46 9.06 -0.04
N TRP A 30 -9.32 9.10 0.66
CA TRP A 30 -8.22 10.01 0.35
C TRP A 30 -7.58 9.73 -1.01
N PHE A 31 -7.40 8.46 -1.35
CA PHE A 31 -6.81 8.01 -2.61
C PHE A 31 -7.85 7.78 -3.73
N GLN A 32 -9.13 8.06 -3.47
CA GLN A 32 -10.24 7.79 -4.38
C GLN A 32 -10.22 6.35 -4.94
N CYS A 33 -9.88 5.40 -4.07
CA CYS A 33 -9.72 3.99 -4.40
C CYS A 33 -10.63 3.12 -3.56
N SER A 34 -11.04 1.98 -4.12
CA SER A 34 -11.86 1.04 -3.36
C SER A 34 -11.08 0.45 -2.18
N ASN A 35 -11.78 0.13 -1.10
CA ASN A 35 -11.19 -0.54 0.07
C ASN A 35 -10.48 -1.85 -0.31
N ALA A 36 -11.01 -2.58 -1.30
CA ALA A 36 -10.38 -3.78 -1.83
C ALA A 36 -9.03 -3.48 -2.50
N THR A 37 -8.95 -2.40 -3.27
CA THR A 37 -7.72 -1.94 -3.91
C THR A 37 -6.67 -1.53 -2.87
N ILE A 38 -7.06 -0.75 -1.86
CA ILE A 38 -6.16 -0.32 -0.76
C ILE A 38 -5.62 -1.54 -0.01
N SER A 39 -6.49 -2.48 0.38
CA SER A 39 -6.09 -3.70 1.08
C SER A 39 -5.12 -4.56 0.26
N CYS A 40 -5.34 -4.66 -1.05
CA CYS A 40 -4.47 -5.38 -1.97
C CYS A 40 -3.05 -4.77 -2.00
N TYR A 41 -2.94 -3.45 -2.13
CA TYR A 41 -1.62 -2.80 -2.14
C TYR A 41 -0.92 -2.85 -0.80
N PHE A 42 -1.65 -2.67 0.29
CA PHE A 42 -1.08 -2.79 1.63
C PHE A 42 -0.45 -4.17 1.83
N HIS A 43 -1.18 -5.25 1.53
CA HIS A 43 -0.65 -6.63 1.64
C HIS A 43 0.53 -6.89 0.71
N LYS A 44 0.47 -6.37 -0.52
CA LYS A 44 1.56 -6.53 -1.49
C LYS A 44 2.85 -5.88 -0.98
N MET A 45 2.77 -4.66 -0.44
CA MET A 45 3.92 -3.97 0.12
C MET A 45 4.40 -4.65 1.41
N LEU A 46 3.49 -5.04 2.30
CA LEU A 46 3.81 -5.78 3.52
C LEU A 46 4.59 -7.06 3.21
N ASN A 47 4.11 -7.88 2.28
CA ASN A 47 4.80 -9.11 1.86
C ASN A 47 6.17 -8.81 1.23
N THR A 48 6.28 -7.71 0.48
CA THR A 48 7.56 -7.30 -0.13
C THR A 48 8.57 -6.91 0.94
N PHE A 49 8.18 -6.11 1.94
CA PHE A 49 9.05 -5.69 3.03
C PHE A 49 9.34 -6.82 4.03
N LEU A 50 8.41 -7.76 4.24
CA LEU A 50 8.66 -8.94 5.08
C LEU A 50 9.49 -10.02 4.36
N SER A 51 9.61 -9.94 3.03
CA SER A 51 10.41 -10.88 2.28
C SER A 51 11.90 -10.66 2.56
N LEU A 52 12.57 -11.71 3.05
CA LEU A 52 14.02 -11.71 3.33
C LEU A 52 14.84 -11.24 2.12
N LEU A 53 14.37 -11.52 0.91
CA LEU A 53 14.97 -11.10 -0.35
C LEU A 53 15.18 -9.59 -0.47
N PHE A 54 14.34 -8.78 0.18
CA PHE A 54 14.46 -7.33 0.16
C PHE A 54 15.72 -6.86 0.89
N TYR A 55 16.01 -7.44 2.06
CA TYR A 55 17.14 -7.05 2.91
C TYR A 55 18.44 -7.80 2.63
N THR A 56 18.39 -8.90 1.89
CA THR A 56 19.62 -9.62 1.46
C THR A 56 20.22 -9.05 0.19
N LYS A 57 19.50 -8.20 -0.54
CA LYS A 57 19.91 -7.67 -1.85
C LYS A 57 20.38 -6.21 -1.80
N TYR A 58 20.02 -5.48 -0.75
CA TYR A 58 20.33 -4.07 -0.51
C TYR A 58 20.80 -3.89 0.92
#